data_AF-A0A2G8B642-F1
#
_entry.id   AF-A0A2G8B642-F1
#
_cell.length_a   1.000
_cell.length_b   1.000
_cell.length_c   1.000
_cell.angle_alpha   90.00
_cell.angle_beta   90.00
_cell.angle_gamma   90.00
#
_symmetry.space_group_name_H-M   'P 1'
#
loop_
_entity.id
_entity.type
_entity.pdbx_description
1 polymer ?
#
loop_
_entity_poly.entity_id
_entity_poly.type
_entity_poly.pdbx_seq_one_letter_code
_entity_poly.pdbx_strand_id
1 'polypeptide(L)'
;MDRVDAESVGAELEAMAWEFLRSKYCAAGYAGWPIDRRLDSYLRHCGLSNVADDGTICAALLERVMANIGSALCNGTLTPHD
;
A
#
# COMPACT_ATOMS: atom_id res chain seq x y z
N MET A 1 23.71 -15.36 9.11
CA MET A 1 22.44 -15.28 8.37
C MET A 1 21.55 -14.37 9.17
N ASP A 2 21.60 -13.11 8.79
CA ASP A 2 21.53 -11.97 9.70
C ASP A 2 20.11 -11.41 9.73
N ARG A 3 19.59 -11.10 10.92
CA ARG A 3 18.27 -10.50 11.16
C ARG A 3 18.06 -9.12 10.48
N VAL A 4 19.08 -8.59 9.80
CA VAL A 4 19.12 -7.23 9.24
C VAL A 4 18.35 -7.12 7.91
N ASP A 5 18.15 -8.22 7.20
CA ASP A 5 17.42 -8.20 5.91
C ASP A 5 15.89 -8.10 6.09
N ALA A 6 15.34 -8.70 7.15
CA ALA A 6 13.88 -8.76 7.35
C ALA A 6 13.29 -7.45 7.90
N GLU A 7 14.01 -6.74 8.79
CA GLU A 7 13.56 -5.43 9.30
C GLU A 7 13.61 -4.35 8.21
N SER A 8 14.61 -4.39 7.32
CA SER A 8 14.73 -3.44 6.21
C SER A 8 13.60 -3.62 5.18
N VAL A 9 13.32 -4.86 4.78
CA VAL A 9 12.19 -5.16 3.87
C VAL A 9 10.87 -4.75 4.51
N GLY A 10 10.71 -4.98 5.82
CA GLY A 10 9.52 -4.55 6.55
C GLY A 10 9.30 -3.04 6.53
N ALA A 11 10.37 -2.27 6.70
CA ALA A 11 10.34 -0.80 6.67
C ALA A 11 10.13 -0.25 5.23
N GLU A 12 10.72 -0.87 4.22
CA GLU A 12 10.48 -0.51 2.81
C GLU A 12 9.02 -0.73 2.42
N LEU A 13 8.44 -1.87 2.80
CA LEU A 13 7.02 -2.14 2.57
C LEU A 13 6.12 -1.18 3.35
N GLU A 14 6.52 -0.77 4.55
CA GLU A 14 5.80 0.23 5.33
C GLU A 14 5.81 1.59 4.60
N ALA A 15 6.97 2.03 4.12
CA ALA A 15 7.09 3.26 3.33
C ALA A 15 6.22 3.21 2.06
N MET A 16 6.26 2.09 1.32
CA MET A 16 5.41 1.89 0.14
C MET A 16 3.93 1.92 0.48
N ALA A 17 3.51 1.33 1.61
CA ALA A 17 2.12 1.37 2.07
C ALA A 17 1.67 2.81 2.33
N TRP A 18 2.49 3.63 2.99
CA TRP A 18 2.19 5.05 3.23
C TRP A 18 2.18 5.88 1.95
N GLU A 19 3.05 5.59 0.97
CA GLU A 19 3.00 6.23 -0.34
C GLU A 19 1.73 5.88 -1.11
N PHE A 20 1.33 4.61 -1.09
CA PHE A 20 0.08 4.15 -1.69
C PHE A 20 -1.13 4.85 -1.06
N LEU A 21 -1.20 4.94 0.27
CA LEU A 21 -2.30 5.58 1.00
C LEU A 21 -2.43 7.08 0.72
N ARG A 22 -1.33 7.76 0.40
CA ARG A 22 -1.31 9.17 -0.01
C ARG A 22 -1.56 9.37 -1.51
N SER A 23 -1.60 8.28 -2.28
CA SER A 23 -1.77 8.36 -3.73
C SER A 23 -3.23 8.58 -4.11
N LYS A 24 -3.44 9.01 -5.37
CA LYS A 24 -4.77 9.14 -5.97
C LYS A 24 -5.58 7.82 -5.97
N TYR A 25 -4.93 6.66 -5.82
CA TYR A 25 -5.60 5.37 -5.82
C TYR A 25 -6.41 5.13 -4.55
N CYS A 26 -6.11 5.82 -3.45
CA CYS A 26 -6.96 5.80 -2.26
C CYS A 26 -8.05 6.88 -2.26
N ALA A 27 -8.13 7.71 -3.30
CA ALA A 27 -9.18 8.71 -3.44
C ALA A 27 -10.53 8.10 -3.84
N ALA A 28 -11.60 8.88 -3.66
CA ALA A 28 -12.98 8.47 -3.91
C ALA A 28 -13.23 7.99 -5.36
N GLY A 29 -12.47 8.47 -6.35
CA GLY A 29 -12.57 8.01 -7.74
C GLY A 29 -12.28 6.52 -7.92
N TYR A 30 -11.58 5.89 -6.97
CA TYR A 30 -11.32 4.46 -6.96
C TYR A 30 -12.14 3.73 -5.89
N ALA A 31 -13.04 4.40 -5.16
CA ALA A 31 -13.82 3.83 -4.05
C ALA A 31 -14.58 2.55 -4.41
N GLY A 32 -15.01 2.41 -5.67
CA GLY A 32 -15.69 1.22 -6.19
C GLY A 32 -14.79 0.02 -6.47
N TRP A 33 -13.46 0.17 -6.38
CA TRP A 33 -12.51 -0.92 -6.61
C TRP A 33 -12.08 -1.53 -5.27
N PRO A 34 -11.87 -2.85 -5.20
CA PRO A 34 -11.30 -3.45 -4.00
C PRO A 34 -9.83 -3.01 -3.84
N ILE A 35 -9.34 -2.98 -2.60
CA ILE A 35 -8.05 -2.38 -2.24
C ILE A 35 -6.87 -3.08 -2.92
N ASP A 36 -6.94 -4.41 -3.06
CA ASP A 36 -5.99 -5.25 -3.81
C ASP A 36 -5.83 -4.77 -5.26
N ARG A 37 -6.95 -4.56 -5.97
CA ARG A 37 -6.94 -4.06 -7.35
C ARG A 37 -6.38 -2.65 -7.48
N ARG A 38 -6.62 -1.79 -6.49
CA ARG A 38 -6.04 -0.44 -6.45
C ARG A 38 -4.53 -0.50 -6.26
N LEU A 39 -4.07 -1.40 -5.38
CA LEU A 39 -2.66 -1.62 -5.10
C LEU A 39 -1.93 -2.19 -6.32
N ASP A 40 -2.48 -3.20 -7.00
CA ASP A 40 -1.91 -3.74 -8.24
C ASP A 40 -1.78 -2.66 -9.33
N SER A 41 -2.81 -1.82 -9.50
CA SER A 41 -2.79 -0.71 -10.47
C SER A 41 -1.73 0.34 -10.13
N TYR A 42 -1.58 0.66 -8.83
CA TYR A 42 -0.53 1.56 -8.35
C TYR A 42 0.86 1.01 -8.62
N LEU A 43 1.12 -0.25 -8.26
CA LEU A 43 2.41 -0.91 -8.46
C LEU A 43 2.80 -0.94 -9.94
N ARG A 44 1.86 -1.30 -10.82
CA ARG A 44 2.07 -1.27 -12.28
C ARG A 44 2.37 0.14 -12.80
N HIS A 45 1.67 1.15 -12.28
CA HIS A 45 1.89 2.54 -12.67
C HIS A 45 3.25 3.09 -12.19
N CYS A 46 3.76 2.62 -11.05
CA CYS A 46 5.07 2.98 -10.52
C CYS A 46 6.23 2.17 -11.13
N GLY A 47 5.94 1.24 -12.05
CA GLY A 47 6.94 0.34 -12.65
C GLY A 47 7.42 -0.77 -11.71
N LEU A 48 6.72 -0.99 -10.59
CA LEU A 48 6.99 -2.03 -9.60
C LEU A 48 6.26 -3.34 -9.96
N SER A 49 6.30 -3.73 -11.23
CA SER A 49 5.63 -4.94 -11.72
C SER A 49 6.14 -6.20 -11.04
N ASN A 50 7.43 -6.23 -10.69
CA ASN A 50 8.04 -7.31 -9.92
C ASN A 50 7.39 -7.49 -8.54
N VAL A 51 7.00 -6.40 -7.87
CA VAL A 51 6.31 -6.44 -6.58
C VAL A 51 4.86 -6.89 -6.74
N ALA A 52 4.21 -6.48 -7.84
CA ALA A 52 2.85 -6.92 -8.15
C ALA A 52 2.77 -8.41 -8.51
N ASP A 53 3.78 -8.92 -9.23
CA ASP A 53 3.86 -10.31 -9.67
C ASP A 53 4.35 -11.26 -8.54
N ASP A 54 5.08 -10.74 -7.54
CA ASP A 54 5.45 -11.51 -6.34
C ASP A 54 4.30 -11.52 -5.31
N GLY A 55 3.54 -12.60 -5.30
CA GLY A 55 2.40 -12.77 -4.39
C GLY A 55 2.75 -12.71 -2.90
N THR A 56 3.99 -12.99 -2.50
CA THR A 56 4.41 -12.90 -1.08
C THR A 56 4.63 -11.45 -0.69
N ILE A 57 5.37 -10.70 -1.52
CA ILE A 57 5.65 -9.28 -1.28
C ILE A 57 4.35 -8.47 -1.41
N CYS A 58 3.52 -8.77 -2.41
CA CYS A 58 2.22 -8.12 -2.61
C CYS A 58 1.28 -8.35 -1.41
N ALA A 59 1.20 -9.57 -0.88
CA ALA A 59 0.41 -9.86 0.30
C ALA A 59 0.93 -9.11 1.54
N ALA A 60 2.25 -9.12 1.78
CA ALA A 60 2.87 -8.42 2.90
C ALA A 60 2.69 -6.89 2.83
N LEU A 61 2.68 -6.32 1.62
CA LEU A 61 2.38 -4.91 1.38
C LEU A 61 0.89 -4.61 1.65
N LEU A 62 0.00 -5.46 1.17
CA LEU A 62 -1.44 -5.32 1.38
C LEU A 62 -1.80 -5.35 2.87
N GLU A 63 -1.20 -6.25 3.65
CA GLU A 63 -1.40 -6.30 5.10
C GLU A 63 -1.01 -4.98 5.78
N ARG A 64 0.13 -4.38 5.39
CA ARG A 64 0.57 -3.08 5.91
C ARG A 64 -0.36 -1.95 5.49
N VAL A 65 -0.81 -1.95 4.25
CA VAL A 65 -1.83 -1.00 3.78
C VAL A 65 -3.08 -1.10 4.66
N MET A 66 -3.62 -2.30 4.87
CA MET A 66 -4.82 -2.49 5.71
C MET A 66 -4.59 -2.08 7.17
N ALA A 67 -3.42 -2.38 7.74
CA ALA A 67 -3.05 -1.97 9.10
C ALA A 67 -3.01 -0.44 9.25
N ASN A 68 -2.56 0.28 8.20
CA ASN A 68 -2.43 1.73 8.23
C ASN A 68 -3.66 2.48 7.71
N ILE A 69 -4.61 1.85 7.00
CA ILE A 69 -5.84 2.50 6.50
C ILE A 69 -6.59 3.20 7.63
N GLY A 70 -6.74 2.53 8.78
CA GLY A 70 -7.40 3.11 9.95
C GLY A 70 -6.70 4.39 10.45
N SER A 71 -5.37 4.35 10.56
CA SER A 71 -4.58 5.53 10.93
C SER A 71 -4.64 6.63 9.85
N ALA A 72 -4.59 6.29 8.56
CA ALA A 72 -4.65 7.26 7.48
C ALA A 72 -6.01 8.00 7.41
N LEU A 73 -7.11 7.30 7.73
CA LEU A 73 -8.45 7.89 7.88
C LEU A 73 -8.53 8.79 9.11
N CYS A 74 -8.05 8.33 10.28
CA CYS A 74 -8.05 9.11 11.52
C CYS A 74 -7.16 10.36 11.46
N ASN A 75 -6.04 10.30 10.73
CA ASN A 75 -5.09 11.40 10.61
C ASN A 75 -5.50 12.43 9.54
N GLY A 76 -6.68 12.30 8.93
CA GLY A 76 -7.16 13.19 7.87
C GLY A 76 -6.30 13.16 6.60
N THR A 77 -5.45 12.15 6.46
CA THR A 77 -4.61 11.94 5.26
C THR A 77 -5.47 11.45 4.11
N LEU A 78 -6.50 10.66 4.43
CA LEU A 78 -7.64 10.42 3.58
C LEU A 78 -8.69 11.44 3.97
N THR A 79 -8.99 12.39 3.09
CA THR A 79 -10.10 13.31 3.30
C THR A 79 -11.40 12.49 3.25
N PRO A 80 -12.14 12.36 4.38
CA PRO A 80 -13.51 11.88 4.32
C PRO A 80 -14.30 12.98 3.63
N HIS A 81 -15.02 12.66 2.56
CA HIS A 81 -15.95 13.63 2.01
C HIS A 81 -17.37 13.07 2.11
N ASP A 82 -18.20 13.88 2.79
CA ASP A 82 -19.67 14.00 2.86
C ASP A 82 -20.54 12.78 2.52
#